data_AF-A0A8C9WZ34-F1
#
_entry.id   AF-A0A8C9WZ34-F1
#
_cell.length_a   1.000
_cell.length_b   1.000
_cell.length_c   1.000
_cell.angle_alpha   90.00
_cell.angle_beta   90.00
_cell.angle_gamma   90.00
#
_symmetry.space_group_name_H-M   'P 1'
#
loop_
_entity.id
_entity.type
_entity.pdbx_description
1 polymer ?
#
loop_
_entity_poly.entity_id
_entity_poly.type
_entity_poly.pdbx_seq_one_letter_code
_entity_poly.pdbx_strand_id
1 'polypeptide(L)'
;TSSTAASPTCFKQSRVPPSNDFKAGMKLEARDPRNSNSVCIATVMGMMGTRLRLRLDGSDNTNDFWRLVDSLDIQPIGTCERNGDMLQPPLGECL
;
A
#
# COMPACT_ATOMS: atom_id res chain seq x y z
N THR A 1 -12.65 29.00 14.97
CA THR A 1 -11.29 28.76 15.52
C THR A 1 -10.29 29.84 15.16
N SER A 2 -10.58 30.79 14.26
CA SER A 2 -9.63 31.85 13.84
C SER A 2 -8.26 31.31 13.42
N SER A 3 -8.24 30.10 12.86
CA SER A 3 -7.04 29.37 12.47
C SER A 3 -6.88 29.37 10.96
N THR A 4 -5.63 29.24 10.51
CA THR A 4 -5.26 29.12 9.10
C THR A 4 -4.87 27.67 8.80
N ALA A 5 -5.28 27.15 7.65
CA ALA A 5 -4.85 25.83 7.18
C ALA A 5 -3.34 25.82 6.89
N ALA A 6 -2.69 24.66 7.10
CA ALA A 6 -1.29 24.50 6.73
C ALA A 6 -1.11 24.65 5.20
N SER A 7 0.00 25.28 4.79
CA SER A 7 0.34 25.41 3.38
C SER A 7 0.50 24.03 2.72
N PRO A 8 0.07 23.83 1.47
CA PRO A 8 0.31 22.59 0.73
C PRO A 8 1.79 22.19 0.65
N THR A 9 2.70 23.16 0.71
CA THR A 9 4.16 22.92 0.71
C THR A 9 4.67 22.23 1.97
N CYS A 10 3.87 22.17 3.04
CA CYS A 10 4.21 21.45 4.27
C CYS A 10 4.06 19.93 4.13
N PHE A 11 3.48 19.43 3.03
CA PHE A 11 3.18 18.01 2.85
C PHE A 11 4.00 17.43 1.70
N LYS A 12 4.53 16.21 1.90
CA LYS A 12 5.15 15.41 0.83
C LYS A 12 4.05 14.76 -0.01
N GLN A 13 3.30 15.57 -0.75
CA GLN A 13 2.20 15.17 -1.62
C GLN A 13 2.32 15.92 -2.94
N SER A 14 1.93 15.29 -4.04
CA SER A 14 1.84 16.00 -5.31
C SER A 14 0.78 17.09 -5.23
N ARG A 15 1.03 18.25 -5.88
CA ARG A 15 0.03 19.33 -6.00
C ARG A 15 -1.19 18.89 -6.80
N VAL A 16 -0.97 18.03 -7.80
CA VAL A 16 -2.03 17.40 -8.58
C VAL A 16 -2.11 15.94 -8.12
N PRO A 17 -3.24 15.50 -7.53
CA PRO A 17 -3.38 14.14 -7.08
C PRO A 17 -3.16 13.14 -8.24
N PRO A 18 -2.42 12.05 -8.02
CA PRO A 18 -2.20 11.03 -9.06
C PRO A 18 -3.50 10.34 -9.48
N SER A 19 -3.56 9.86 -10.73
CA SER A 19 -4.67 9.00 -11.17
C SER A 19 -4.63 7.66 -10.43
N ASN A 20 -5.80 7.07 -10.21
CA ASN A 20 -5.92 5.75 -9.61
C ASN A 20 -6.63 4.80 -10.58
N ASP A 21 -5.82 4.03 -11.30
CA ASP A 21 -6.29 3.11 -12.34
C ASP A 21 -6.33 1.64 -11.86
N PHE A 22 -6.14 1.40 -10.56
CA PHE A 22 -6.27 0.09 -9.95
C PHE A 22 -7.73 -0.39 -9.95
N LYS A 23 -7.90 -1.72 -9.85
CA LYS A 23 -9.20 -2.36 -9.72
C LYS A 23 -9.18 -3.31 -8.53
N ALA A 24 -10.33 -3.48 -7.89
CA ALA A 24 -10.49 -4.51 -6.86
C ALA A 24 -10.12 -5.89 -7.43
N GLY A 25 -9.41 -6.69 -6.64
CA GLY A 25 -8.87 -7.99 -7.03
C GLY A 25 -7.49 -7.95 -7.70
N MET A 26 -6.98 -6.78 -8.10
CA MET A 26 -5.60 -6.68 -8.57
C MET A 26 -4.61 -7.03 -7.45
N LYS A 27 -3.49 -7.66 -7.81
CA LYS A 27 -2.43 -8.04 -6.88
C LYS A 27 -1.18 -7.18 -7.11
N LEU A 28 -0.48 -6.88 -6.03
CA LEU A 28 0.77 -6.11 -6.02
C LEU A 28 1.66 -6.58 -4.87
N GLU A 29 2.90 -6.11 -4.86
CA GLU A 29 3.82 -6.31 -3.73
C GLU A 29 3.70 -5.12 -2.77
N ALA A 30 3.56 -5.38 -1.47
CA ALA A 30 3.46 -4.34 -0.45
C ALA A 30 4.32 -4.67 0.78
N ARG A 31 4.87 -3.64 1.43
CA ARG A 31 5.51 -3.81 2.75
C ARG A 31 4.46 -4.15 3.81
N ASP A 32 4.72 -5.17 4.63
CA ASP A 32 3.83 -5.53 5.75
C ASP A 32 3.85 -4.39 6.80
N PRO A 33 2.70 -3.78 7.12
CA PRO A 33 2.62 -2.75 8.16
C PRO A 33 3.08 -3.21 9.55
N ARG A 34 3.08 -4.51 9.82
CA ARG A 34 3.51 -5.12 11.09
C ARG A 34 4.98 -5.56 11.07
N ASN A 35 5.59 -5.63 9.89
CA ASN A 35 7.01 -5.90 9.71
C ASN A 35 7.54 -5.17 8.46
N SER A 36 8.07 -3.96 8.65
CA SER A 36 8.49 -3.09 7.54
C SER A 36 9.63 -3.65 6.69
N ASN A 37 10.34 -4.68 7.16
CA ASN A 37 11.39 -5.36 6.42
C ASN A 37 10.85 -6.48 5.50
N SER A 38 9.57 -6.81 5.61
CA SER A 38 8.92 -7.85 4.81
C SER A 38 8.11 -7.24 3.68
N VAL A 39 8.32 -7.75 2.46
CA VAL A 39 7.48 -7.46 1.30
C VAL A 39 6.63 -8.70 1.03
N CYS A 40 5.32 -8.52 0.98
CA CYS A 40 4.34 -9.58 0.81
C CYS A 40 3.49 -9.31 -0.45
N ILE A 41 2.80 -10.34 -0.93
CA ILE A 41 1.73 -10.12 -1.92
C ILE A 41 0.52 -9.53 -1.21
N ALA A 42 -0.08 -8.51 -1.82
CA ALA A 42 -1.30 -7.88 -1.36
C ALA A 42 -2.34 -7.80 -2.48
N THR A 43 -3.60 -8.00 -2.12
CA THR A 43 -4.76 -7.82 -3.00
C THR A 43 -5.44 -6.47 -2.73
N VAL A 44 -5.81 -5.76 -3.79
CA VAL A 44 -6.63 -4.54 -3.73
C VAL A 44 -8.06 -4.93 -3.37
N MET A 45 -8.47 -4.61 -2.15
CA MET A 45 -9.82 -4.87 -1.65
C MET A 45 -10.81 -3.76 -2.04
N GLY A 46 -10.30 -2.56 -2.34
CA GLY A 46 -11.08 -1.42 -2.80
C GLY A 46 -10.24 -0.17 -2.94
N MET A 47 -10.84 0.92 -3.43
CA MET A 47 -10.17 2.20 -3.62
C MET A 47 -11.02 3.35 -3.08
N MET A 48 -10.36 4.43 -2.64
CA MET A 48 -11.01 5.68 -2.24
C MET A 48 -10.12 6.85 -2.63
N GLY A 49 -10.52 7.61 -3.66
CA GLY A 49 -9.68 8.64 -4.26
C GLY A 49 -8.34 8.04 -4.73
N THR A 50 -7.24 8.60 -4.26
CA THR A 50 -5.87 8.14 -4.57
C THR A 50 -5.35 7.03 -3.65
N ARG A 51 -6.21 6.48 -2.78
CA ARG A 51 -5.84 5.45 -1.80
C ARG A 51 -6.36 4.09 -2.22
N LEU A 52 -5.56 3.07 -1.94
CA LEU A 52 -5.86 1.65 -2.10
C LEU A 52 -6.06 1.03 -0.72
N ARG A 53 -7.14 0.28 -0.55
CA ARG A 53 -7.34 -0.62 0.59
C ARG A 53 -6.75 -1.95 0.21
N LEU A 54 -5.73 -2.38 0.94
CA LEU A 54 -4.93 -3.57 0.66
C LEU A 54 -5.12 -4.60 1.78
N ARG A 55 -5.12 -5.87 1.39
CA ARG A 55 -5.04 -7.02 2.30
C ARG A 55 -3.84 -7.87 1.89
N LEU A 56 -3.03 -8.30 2.85
CA LEU A 56 -1.95 -9.24 2.54
C LEU A 56 -2.53 -10.63 2.26
N ASP A 57 -2.07 -11.26 1.20
CA ASP A 57 -2.51 -12.61 0.86
C ASP A 57 -1.97 -13.59 1.91
N GLY A 58 -2.88 -14.36 2.53
CA GLY A 58 -2.56 -15.27 3.65
C GLY A 58 -2.80 -14.69 5.04
N SER A 59 -3.14 -13.39 5.16
CA SER A 59 -3.55 -12.78 6.44
C SER A 59 -5.06 -12.89 6.68
N ASP A 60 -5.48 -12.55 7.90
CA ASP A 60 -6.91 -12.39 8.22
C ASP A 60 -7.56 -11.18 7.50
N ASN A 61 -8.88 -11.03 7.68
CA ASN A 61 -9.69 -9.97 7.07
C ASN A 61 -9.87 -8.71 7.94
N THR A 62 -9.19 -8.65 9.08
CA THR A 62 -9.30 -7.58 10.07
C THR A 62 -8.16 -6.56 9.98
N ASN A 63 -7.07 -6.93 9.30
CA ASN A 63 -5.84 -6.13 9.18
C ASN A 63 -5.66 -5.46 7.81
N ASP A 64 -6.75 -5.06 7.15
CA ASP A 64 -6.66 -4.26 5.91
C ASP A 64 -6.02 -2.91 6.18
N PHE A 65 -5.20 -2.42 5.25
CA PHE A 65 -4.48 -1.15 5.40
C PHE A 65 -4.60 -0.28 4.15
N TRP A 66 -4.38 1.02 4.32
CA TRP A 66 -4.46 1.99 3.24
C TRP A 66 -3.07 2.45 2.79
N ARG A 67 -2.86 2.52 1.47
CA ARG A 67 -1.68 3.15 0.85
C ARG A 67 -2.10 4.06 -0.29
N LEU A 68 -1.32 5.11 -0.54
CA LEU A 68 -1.50 5.93 -1.73
C LEU A 68 -0.97 5.17 -2.96
N VAL A 69 -1.52 5.45 -4.14
CA VAL A 69 -1.06 4.88 -5.41
C VAL A 69 0.39 5.25 -5.77
N ASP A 70 0.91 6.34 -5.20
CA ASP A 70 2.29 6.83 -5.37
C ASP A 70 3.20 6.50 -4.16
N SER A 71 2.74 5.61 -3.27
CA SER A 71 3.52 5.17 -2.12
C SER A 71 4.70 4.29 -2.54
N LEU A 72 5.86 4.53 -1.94
CA LEU A 72 7.05 3.67 -2.11
C LEU A 72 6.95 2.33 -1.36
N ASP A 73 5.86 2.11 -0.61
CA ASP A 73 5.61 0.85 0.10
C ASP A 73 4.83 -0.16 -0.75
N ILE A 74 4.42 0.23 -1.97
CA ILE A 74 3.75 -0.64 -2.93
C ILE A 74 4.53 -0.66 -4.24
N GLN A 75 4.58 -1.81 -4.89
CA GLN A 75 5.31 -2.00 -6.13
C GLN A 75 4.66 -3.09 -7.00
N PRO A 76 4.87 -3.09 -8.32
CA PRO A 76 4.34 -4.13 -9.18
C PRO A 76 5.00 -5.48 -8.85
N ILE A 77 4.27 -6.57 -9.10
CA ILE A 77 4.78 -7.94 -8.94
C ILE A 77 6.03 -8.14 -9.80
N GLY A 78 7.02 -8.84 -9.23
CA GLY A 78 8.34 -9.08 -9.81
C GLY A 78 9.36 -7.98 -9.49
N THR A 79 9.05 -7.04 -8.60
CA THR A 79 10.03 -6.00 -8.20
C THR A 79 11.00 -6.54 -7.16
N CYS A 80 10.50 -7.28 -6.17
CA CYS A 80 11.31 -7.95 -5.16
C CYS A 80 12.35 -8.89 -5.81
N GLU A 81 11.90 -9.76 -6.73
CA GLU A 81 12.78 -10.67 -7.48
C GLU A 81 13.84 -9.92 -8.30
N ARG A 82 13.46 -8.86 -9.03
CA ARG A 82 14.42 -8.07 -9.82
C ARG A 82 15.50 -7.38 -8.97
N ASN A 83 15.20 -7.09 -7.71
CA ASN A 83 16.16 -6.50 -6.78
C ASN A 83 17.04 -7.56 -6.08
N GLY A 84 16.81 -8.85 -6.33
CA GLY A 84 17.50 -9.95 -5.65
C GLY A 84 16.94 -10.29 -4.27
N ASP A 85 15.76 -9.74 -3.94
CA ASP A 85 15.06 -10.00 -2.69
C ASP A 85 14.02 -11.14 -2.87
N MET A 86 13.52 -11.67 -1.75
CA MET A 86 12.48 -12.70 -1.74
C MET A 86 11.22 -12.20 -1.04
N LEU A 87 10.07 -12.50 -1.63
CA LEU A 87 8.77 -12.27 -0.98
C LEU A 87 8.70 -13.05 0.32
N GLN A 88 8.12 -12.43 1.34
CA GLN A 88 7.94 -12.99 2.67
C GLN A 88 6.46 -13.30 2.91
N PRO A 89 6.15 -14.35 3.70
CA PRO A 89 4.79 -14.55 4.20
C PRO A 89 4.37 -13.37 5.09
N PRO A 90 3.08 -13.00 5.13
CA PRO A 90 2.61 -11.95 6.03
C PRO A 90 2.74 -12.40 7.48
N LEU A 91 2.97 -11.45 8.39
CA LEU A 91 2.95 -11.78 9.82
C LEU A 91 1.52 -12.23 10.22
N GLY A 92 1.36 -13.19 11.12
CA GLY A 92 0.00 -13.65 11.48
C GLY A 92 -0.74 -14.35 10.34
N GLU A 93 -0.04 -15.20 9.58
CA GLU A 93 -0.69 -16.20 8.73
C GLU A 93 -1.75 -16.96 9.54
N CYS A 94 -2.97 -16.99 9.01
CA CYS A 94 -4.02 -17.82 9.57
C CYS A 94 -3.77 -19.26 9.10
N LEU A 95 -3.26 -20.13 9.98
CA LEU A 95 -3.18 -21.58 9.76
C LEU A 95 -4.58 -22.21 9.77
#